data_AF-A0A916BPD7-F1
#
_entry.id   AF-A0A916BPD7-F1
#
_cell.length_a   1.000
_cell.length_b   1.000
_cell.length_c   1.000
_cell.angle_alpha   90.00
_cell.angle_beta   90.00
_cell.angle_gamma   90.00
#
_symmetry.space_group_name_H-M   'P 1'
#
loop_
_entity.id
_entity.type
_entity.pdbx_description
1 polymer ?
#
loop_
_entity_poly.entity_id
_entity_poly.type
_entity_poly.pdbx_seq_one_letter_code
_entity_poly.pdbx_strand_id
1 'polypeptide(L)'
;MSIMPPITDERVDDIPVLIHTMTHQLGFHTLLDDIRPWHGNWLGLSLGQVMVVWLTHILSECRHTMSPVRDWANARQHTLTRLLGQAPRDTDLSDDRLAEVLRILSQDTIWQPFEQAVTQRTIRVYQLPLQRVCLDTTTASIHSDHSASVLFQRGHSKDHRPDLRQLKAMLAALALLGCMCP
;
A
#
# COMPACT_ATOMS: atom_id res chain seq x y z
N MET A 1 -19.45 42.33 14.96
CA MET A 1 -19.75 41.81 13.61
C MET A 1 -19.17 40.41 13.56
N SER A 2 -20.00 39.38 13.76
CA SER A 2 -19.53 37.99 13.79
C SER A 2 -19.42 37.50 12.35
N ILE A 3 -18.20 37.31 11.86
CA ILE A 3 -17.94 36.78 10.52
C ILE A 3 -18.35 35.31 10.58
N MET A 4 -19.40 34.93 9.84
CA MET A 4 -19.74 33.51 9.67
C MET A 4 -18.52 32.82 9.03
N PRO A 5 -18.05 31.69 9.59
CA PRO A 5 -16.95 30.95 8.99
C PRO A 5 -17.33 30.54 7.55
N PRO A 6 -16.37 30.54 6.61
CA PRO A 6 -16.63 30.11 5.24
C PRO A 6 -17.15 28.66 5.25
N ILE A 7 -18.21 28.40 4.47
CA ILE A 7 -18.68 27.04 4.23
C ILE A 7 -17.68 26.38 3.28
N THR A 8 -17.09 25.27 3.72
CA THR A 8 -16.17 24.44 2.91
C THR A 8 -16.82 23.09 2.66
N ASP A 9 -16.68 22.56 1.45
CA ASP A 9 -17.08 21.20 1.09
C ASP A 9 -15.85 20.30 0.89
N GLU A 10 -15.99 19.02 1.27
CA GLU A 10 -14.99 17.99 1.02
C GLU A 10 -15.66 16.79 0.35
N ARG A 11 -15.03 16.25 -0.68
CA ARG A 11 -15.51 15.05 -1.35
C ARG A 11 -15.02 13.80 -0.62
N VAL A 12 -15.97 13.01 -0.12
CA VAL A 12 -15.71 11.86 0.78
C VAL A 12 -15.57 10.53 0.02
N ASP A 13 -16.40 10.28 -1.00
CA ASP A 13 -16.40 9.05 -1.82
C ASP A 13 -16.24 7.74 -1.01
N ASP A 14 -15.26 6.89 -1.37
CA ASP A 14 -14.98 5.56 -0.82
C ASP A 14 -14.03 5.57 0.39
N ILE A 15 -13.47 6.74 0.72
CA ILE A 15 -12.46 6.92 1.79
C ILE A 15 -12.93 6.36 3.14
N PRO A 16 -14.16 6.62 3.63
CA PRO A 16 -14.60 6.07 4.90
C PRO A 16 -14.63 4.55 4.92
N VAL A 17 -15.03 3.92 3.81
CA VAL A 17 -15.11 2.46 3.70
C VAL A 17 -13.71 1.86 3.73
N LEU A 18 -12.79 2.41 2.93
CA LEU A 18 -11.41 1.94 2.86
C LEU A 18 -10.71 2.08 4.21
N ILE A 19 -10.76 3.26 4.83
CA ILE A 19 -10.14 3.49 6.14
C ILE A 19 -10.78 2.58 7.18
N HIS A 20 -12.12 2.51 7.25
CA HIS A 20 -12.80 1.66 8.23
C HIS A 20 -12.44 0.18 8.08
N THR A 21 -12.41 -0.35 6.86
CA THR A 21 -12.03 -1.74 6.59
C THR A 21 -10.58 -1.99 7.04
N MET A 22 -9.63 -1.11 6.68
CA MET A 22 -8.23 -1.29 7.06
C MET A 22 -7.98 -1.12 8.56
N THR A 23 -8.65 -0.18 9.23
CA THR A 23 -8.42 0.11 10.65
C THR A 23 -9.20 -0.79 11.58
N HIS A 24 -10.49 -1.04 11.31
CA HIS A 24 -11.37 -1.75 12.24
C HIS A 24 -11.57 -3.23 11.89
N GLN A 25 -11.66 -3.57 10.61
CA GLN A 25 -11.85 -4.98 10.22
C GLN A 25 -10.51 -5.73 10.18
N LEU A 26 -9.50 -5.14 9.54
CA LEU A 26 -8.20 -5.78 9.36
C LEU A 26 -7.16 -5.37 10.41
N GLY A 27 -7.35 -4.23 11.08
CA GLY A 27 -6.42 -3.74 12.10
C GLY A 27 -5.02 -3.45 11.58
N PHE A 28 -4.88 -3.00 10.33
CA PHE A 28 -3.57 -2.79 9.69
C PHE A 28 -2.69 -1.81 10.47
N HIS A 29 -3.27 -0.72 10.95
CA HIS A 29 -2.53 0.31 11.66
C HIS A 29 -1.85 -0.23 12.93
N THR A 30 -2.53 -1.07 13.72
CA THR A 30 -1.99 -1.61 14.97
C THR A 30 -0.78 -2.51 14.75
N LEU A 31 -0.77 -3.28 13.65
CA LEU A 31 0.35 -4.15 13.31
C LEU A 31 1.66 -3.40 13.06
N LEU A 32 1.57 -2.17 12.56
CA LEU A 32 2.73 -1.32 12.33
C LEU A 32 3.07 -0.44 13.52
N ASP A 33 2.07 -0.01 14.29
CA ASP A 33 2.28 0.85 15.45
C ASP A 33 3.00 0.13 16.60
N ASP A 34 2.89 -1.20 16.65
CA ASP A 34 3.59 -2.05 17.62
C ASP A 34 5.10 -2.18 17.34
N ILE A 35 5.57 -1.77 16.15
CA ILE A 35 6.97 -1.83 15.74
C ILE A 35 7.72 -0.61 16.32
N ARG A 36 8.44 -0.78 17.44
CA ARG A 36 9.31 0.26 18.05
C ARG A 36 10.81 -0.03 17.84
N PRO A 37 11.68 1.01 17.80
CA PRO A 37 11.43 2.39 18.26
C PRO A 37 11.52 3.42 17.13
N TRP A 38 10.46 4.22 17.00
CA TRP A 38 10.47 5.43 16.19
C TRP A 38 11.59 6.35 16.63
N HIS A 39 12.37 6.88 15.68
CA HIS A 39 13.27 8.00 15.95
C HIS A 39 12.47 9.05 16.74
N GLY A 40 13.03 9.62 17.81
CA GLY A 40 12.29 10.44 18.79
C GLY A 40 11.56 11.68 18.21
N ASN A 41 11.72 11.95 16.92
CA ASN A 41 11.10 13.04 16.18
C ASN A 41 9.79 12.65 15.48
N TRP A 42 9.32 11.39 15.56
CA TRP A 42 8.04 10.99 14.97
C TRP A 42 6.86 11.55 15.78
N LEU A 43 6.25 12.63 15.28
CA LEU A 43 5.10 13.30 15.90
C LEU A 43 3.93 13.39 14.92
N GLY A 44 2.68 13.30 15.40
CA GLY A 44 1.48 13.37 14.54
C GLY A 44 0.87 11.99 14.31
N LEU A 45 0.46 11.71 13.07
CA LEU A 45 -0.05 10.38 12.69
C LEU A 45 0.98 9.29 13.01
N SER A 46 0.50 8.15 13.53
CA SER A 46 1.34 6.95 13.70
C SER A 46 1.77 6.37 12.35
N LEU A 47 2.78 5.50 12.31
CA LEU A 47 3.19 4.86 11.05
C LEU A 47 2.03 4.09 10.41
N GLY A 48 1.29 3.34 11.24
CA GLY A 48 0.12 2.61 10.81
C GLY A 48 -0.94 3.52 10.21
N GLN A 49 -1.20 4.68 10.83
CA GLN A 49 -2.14 5.67 10.29
C GLN A 49 -1.65 6.29 8.97
N VAL A 50 -0.37 6.67 8.88
CA VAL A 50 0.22 7.17 7.62
C VAL A 50 0.06 6.14 6.50
N MET A 51 0.37 4.88 6.79
CA MET A 51 0.25 3.78 5.83
C MET A 51 -1.21 3.56 5.39
N VAL A 52 -2.17 3.58 6.32
CA VAL A 52 -3.60 3.44 5.98
C VAL A 52 -4.09 4.59 5.09
N VAL A 53 -3.72 5.83 5.42
CA VAL A 53 -4.09 7.01 4.60
C VAL A 53 -3.47 6.89 3.21
N TRP A 54 -2.21 6.46 3.12
CA TRP A 54 -1.54 6.29 1.85
C TRP A 54 -2.17 5.17 1.00
N LEU A 55 -2.44 3.99 1.56
CA LEU A 55 -3.15 2.93 0.83
C LEU A 55 -4.55 3.38 0.38
N THR A 56 -5.25 4.15 1.21
CA THR A 56 -6.54 4.73 0.85
C THR A 56 -6.41 5.64 -0.37
N HIS A 57 -5.42 6.53 -0.39
CA HIS A 57 -5.12 7.35 -1.57
C HIS A 57 -4.87 6.49 -2.82
N ILE A 58 -4.04 5.46 -2.71
CA ILE A 58 -3.71 4.58 -3.84
C ILE A 58 -4.95 3.91 -4.41
N LEU A 59 -5.85 3.42 -3.56
CA LEU A 59 -7.06 2.72 -3.97
C LEU A 59 -8.13 3.67 -4.51
N SER A 60 -8.37 4.81 -3.86
CA SER A 60 -9.35 5.80 -4.29
C SER A 60 -8.96 6.52 -5.59
N GLU A 61 -7.67 6.88 -5.73
CA GLU A 61 -7.18 7.68 -6.86
C GLU A 61 -6.53 6.81 -7.95
N CYS A 62 -6.44 5.48 -7.75
CA CYS A 62 -5.72 4.54 -8.61
C CYS A 62 -4.28 4.99 -8.92
N ARG A 63 -3.62 5.63 -7.94
CA ARG A 63 -2.35 6.32 -8.13
C ARG A 63 -1.35 5.96 -7.03
N HIS A 64 -0.24 5.34 -7.42
CA HIS A 64 0.79 4.84 -6.50
C HIS A 64 1.90 5.85 -6.17
N THR A 65 1.96 6.99 -6.86
CA THR A 65 3.01 8.01 -6.64
C THR A 65 2.85 8.71 -5.30
N MET A 66 3.96 9.08 -4.65
CA MET A 66 3.98 9.77 -3.34
C MET A 66 3.59 11.25 -3.43
N SER A 67 4.07 11.96 -4.46
CA SER A 67 3.97 13.42 -4.55
C SER A 67 2.56 14.03 -4.38
N PRO A 68 1.45 13.42 -4.85
CA PRO A 68 0.12 13.99 -4.68
C PRO A 68 -0.53 13.69 -3.33
N VAL A 69 0.05 12.81 -2.49
CA VAL A 69 -0.63 12.31 -1.28
C VAL A 69 -0.84 13.43 -0.26
N ARG A 70 0.14 14.31 -0.07
CA ARG A 70 0.03 15.46 0.84
C ARG A 70 -1.12 16.39 0.44
N ASP A 71 -1.15 16.82 -0.82
CA ASP A 71 -2.19 17.72 -1.34
C ASP A 71 -3.57 17.06 -1.27
N TRP A 72 -3.64 15.77 -1.58
CA TRP A 72 -4.86 14.98 -1.48
C TRP A 72 -5.40 14.90 -0.04
N ALA A 73 -4.52 14.71 0.95
CA ALA A 73 -4.88 14.67 2.36
C ALA A 73 -5.28 16.06 2.88
N ASN A 74 -4.57 17.11 2.46
CA ASN A 74 -4.86 18.49 2.83
C ASN A 74 -6.21 18.98 2.31
N ALA A 75 -6.65 18.49 1.15
CA ALA A 75 -7.99 18.75 0.62
C ALA A 75 -9.11 18.00 1.37
N ARG A 76 -8.78 17.10 2.32
CA ARG A 76 -9.74 16.22 3.01
C ARG A 76 -9.50 16.17 4.54
N GLN A 77 -9.04 17.28 5.09
CA GLN A 77 -8.64 17.38 6.49
C GLN A 77 -9.78 17.05 7.44
N HIS A 78 -11.01 17.52 7.19
CA HIS A 78 -12.16 17.22 8.03
C HIS A 78 -12.48 15.73 8.02
N THR A 79 -12.55 15.14 6.83
CA THR A 79 -12.86 13.72 6.64
C THR A 79 -11.84 12.83 7.34
N LEU A 80 -10.55 13.07 7.10
CA LEU A 80 -9.47 12.30 7.71
C LEU A 80 -9.42 12.50 9.24
N THR A 81 -9.62 13.71 9.74
CA THR A 81 -9.69 13.98 11.18
C THR A 81 -10.78 13.15 11.86
N ARG A 82 -11.97 13.07 11.24
CA ARG A 82 -13.10 12.30 11.77
C ARG A 82 -12.85 10.81 11.77
N LEU A 83 -12.17 10.29 10.75
CA LEU A 83 -11.90 8.86 10.60
C LEU A 83 -10.70 8.38 11.44
N LEU A 84 -9.69 9.22 11.61
CA LEU A 84 -8.46 8.89 12.35
C LEU A 84 -8.52 9.28 13.83
N GLY A 85 -9.50 10.11 14.22
CA GLY A 85 -9.62 10.65 15.59
C GLY A 85 -8.63 11.76 15.92
N GLN A 86 -7.74 12.12 14.99
CA GLN A 86 -6.80 13.24 15.10
C GLN A 86 -6.56 13.87 13.73
N ALA A 87 -6.28 15.17 13.72
CA ALA A 87 -6.03 15.90 12.47
C ALA A 87 -4.64 15.56 11.91
N PRO A 88 -4.53 15.12 10.64
CA PRO A 88 -3.24 14.96 9.98
C PRO A 88 -2.48 16.28 9.94
N ARG A 89 -1.23 16.27 10.40
CA ARG A 89 -0.36 17.43 10.20
C ARG A 89 0.03 17.50 8.73
N ASP A 90 0.29 18.71 8.26
CA ASP A 90 0.76 18.97 6.89
C ASP A 90 2.05 18.19 6.54
N THR A 91 2.88 17.88 7.53
CA THR A 91 4.11 17.09 7.37
C THR A 91 3.91 15.58 7.49
N ASP A 92 2.74 15.09 7.91
CA ASP A 92 2.56 13.65 8.19
C ASP A 92 2.48 12.80 6.92
N LEU A 93 2.09 13.40 5.80
CA LEU A 93 1.92 12.74 4.50
C LEU A 93 2.89 13.31 3.45
N SER A 94 4.04 13.85 3.88
CA SER A 94 5.10 14.28 2.95
C SER A 94 5.78 13.09 2.28
N ASP A 95 6.39 13.32 1.13
CA ASP A 95 7.15 12.29 0.42
C ASP A 95 8.26 11.69 1.31
N ASP A 96 8.92 12.50 2.15
CA ASP A 96 9.92 12.03 3.11
C ASP A 96 9.33 11.06 4.14
N ARG A 97 8.10 11.34 4.64
CA ARG A 97 7.37 10.43 5.54
C ARG A 97 7.03 9.12 4.86
N LEU A 98 6.55 9.17 3.62
CA LEU A 98 6.18 7.98 2.85
C LEU A 98 7.41 7.15 2.47
N ALA A 99 8.53 7.80 2.13
CA ALA A 99 9.81 7.13 1.90
C ALA A 99 10.32 6.43 3.15
N GLU A 100 10.16 7.04 4.33
CA GLU A 100 10.51 6.41 5.60
C GLU A 100 9.65 5.17 5.90
N VAL A 101 8.35 5.20 5.58
CA VAL A 101 7.47 4.01 5.65
C VAL A 101 8.04 2.89 4.80
N LEU A 102 8.42 3.16 3.54
CA LEU A 102 9.01 2.15 2.67
C LEU A 102 10.36 1.62 3.20
N ARG A 103 11.21 2.48 3.76
CA ARG A 103 12.50 2.08 4.35
C ARG A 103 12.34 1.17 5.57
N ILE A 104 11.25 1.34 6.31
CA ILE A 104 10.90 0.46 7.43
C ILE A 104 10.39 -0.87 6.89
N LEU A 105 9.44 -0.83 5.95
CA LEU A 105 8.86 -2.03 5.33
C LEU A 105 9.86 -2.81 4.45
N SER A 106 10.98 -2.21 4.05
CA SER A 106 12.03 -2.93 3.29
C SER A 106 12.88 -3.87 4.15
N GLN A 107 12.72 -3.84 5.48
CA GLN A 107 13.45 -4.72 6.39
C GLN A 107 12.67 -6.04 6.54
N ASP A 108 13.27 -7.16 6.14
CA ASP A 108 12.60 -8.47 6.19
C ASP A 108 12.08 -8.85 7.59
N THR A 109 12.81 -8.43 8.63
CA THR A 109 12.43 -8.63 10.04
C THR A 109 11.14 -7.90 10.43
N ILE A 110 10.76 -6.86 9.68
CA ILE A 110 9.53 -6.10 9.84
C ILE A 110 8.48 -6.56 8.83
N TRP A 111 8.87 -6.73 7.56
CA TRP A 111 7.98 -7.12 6.48
C TRP A 111 7.33 -8.47 6.71
N GLN A 112 8.12 -9.51 7.00
CA GLN A 112 7.59 -10.88 7.07
C GLN A 112 6.53 -11.06 8.16
N PRO A 113 6.74 -10.61 9.43
CA PRO A 113 5.70 -10.70 10.45
C PRO A 113 4.47 -9.85 10.11
N PHE A 114 4.68 -8.66 9.54
CA PHE A 114 3.59 -7.77 9.14
C PHE A 114 2.72 -8.40 8.04
N GLU A 115 3.34 -8.85 6.95
CA GLU A 115 2.67 -9.51 5.82
C GLU A 115 1.92 -10.76 6.28
N GLN A 116 2.56 -11.60 7.10
CA GLN A 116 1.94 -12.81 7.65
C GLN A 116 0.70 -12.45 8.48
N ALA A 117 0.79 -11.45 9.37
CA ALA A 117 -0.32 -11.05 10.21
C ALA A 117 -1.48 -10.44 9.41
N VAL A 118 -1.18 -9.58 8.44
CA VAL A 118 -2.16 -9.02 7.50
C VAL A 118 -2.87 -10.13 6.73
N THR A 119 -2.12 -11.09 6.20
CA THR A 119 -2.66 -12.20 5.42
C THR A 119 -3.56 -13.09 6.26
N GLN A 120 -3.12 -13.49 7.46
CA GLN A 120 -3.92 -14.30 8.38
C GLN A 120 -5.22 -13.60 8.81
N ARG A 121 -5.17 -12.30 9.09
CA ARG A 121 -6.36 -11.51 9.42
C ARG A 121 -7.32 -11.41 8.23
N THR A 122 -6.80 -11.15 7.04
CA THR A 122 -7.59 -11.09 5.80
C THR A 122 -8.32 -12.41 5.54
N ILE A 123 -7.60 -13.54 5.63
CA ILE A 123 -8.18 -14.89 5.51
C ILE A 123 -9.29 -15.10 6.53
N ARG A 124 -9.08 -14.73 7.79
CA ARG A 124 -10.06 -14.93 8.87
C ARG A 124 -11.30 -14.04 8.69
N VAL A 125 -11.11 -12.75 8.43
CA VAL A 125 -12.19 -11.76 8.32
C VAL A 125 -13.11 -12.08 7.14
N TYR A 126 -12.52 -12.43 5.99
CA TYR A 126 -13.30 -12.75 4.79
C TYR A 126 -13.60 -14.24 4.62
N GLN A 127 -13.21 -15.08 5.60
CA GLN A 127 -13.41 -16.54 5.57
C GLN A 127 -12.92 -17.17 4.25
N LEU A 128 -11.72 -16.77 3.81
CA LEU A 128 -11.20 -17.17 2.51
C LEU A 128 -10.90 -18.69 2.46
N PRO A 129 -11.27 -19.38 1.36
CA PRO A 129 -10.99 -20.81 1.21
C PRO A 129 -9.48 -21.06 1.10
N LEU A 130 -8.98 -22.01 1.88
CA LEU A 130 -7.55 -22.37 1.95
C LEU A 130 -7.20 -23.67 1.20
N GLN A 131 -8.18 -24.28 0.53
CA GLN A 131 -8.02 -25.60 -0.09
C GLN A 131 -7.19 -25.57 -1.37
N ARG A 132 -7.14 -24.43 -2.06
CA ARG A 132 -6.46 -24.31 -3.35
C ARG A 132 -5.75 -22.97 -3.48
N VAL A 133 -4.52 -23.06 -3.97
CA VAL A 133 -3.70 -21.92 -4.38
C VAL A 133 -3.57 -21.98 -5.89
N CYS A 134 -3.83 -20.86 -6.55
CA CYS A 134 -3.56 -20.64 -7.95
C CYS A 134 -2.14 -20.13 -8.14
N LEU A 135 -1.40 -20.81 -9.01
CA LEU A 135 -0.08 -20.38 -9.44
C LEU A 135 -0.23 -19.80 -10.84
N ASP A 136 -0.24 -18.48 -10.94
CA ASP A 136 -0.24 -17.79 -12.22
C ASP A 136 1.15 -17.27 -12.53
N THR A 137 1.57 -17.41 -13.78
CA THR A 137 2.93 -17.09 -14.21
C THR A 137 2.86 -16.16 -15.40
N THR A 138 3.46 -14.99 -15.27
CA THR A 138 3.56 -14.05 -16.39
C THR A 138 5.03 -13.79 -16.72
N THR A 139 5.29 -13.52 -17.99
CA THR A 139 6.61 -13.14 -18.48
C THR A 139 6.56 -11.70 -18.96
N ALA A 140 7.42 -10.85 -18.41
CA ALA A 140 7.58 -9.47 -18.84
C ALA A 140 8.89 -9.32 -19.63
N SER A 141 8.82 -8.65 -20.77
CA SER A 141 9.97 -8.38 -21.64
C SER A 141 10.69 -7.12 -21.18
N ILE A 142 12.01 -7.22 -21.06
CA ILE A 142 12.87 -6.13 -20.60
C ILE A 142 13.49 -5.46 -21.81
N HIS A 143 13.16 -4.18 -21.97
CA HIS A 143 13.72 -3.33 -23.00
C HIS A 143 14.82 -2.48 -22.36
N SER A 144 16.05 -2.99 -22.38
CA SER A 144 17.23 -2.27 -21.89
C SER A 144 18.38 -2.44 -22.88
N ASP A 145 19.25 -1.42 -22.93
CA ASP A 145 20.40 -1.44 -23.82
C ASP A 145 21.38 -2.55 -23.37
N HIS A 146 21.63 -3.50 -24.27
CA HIS A 146 22.17 -4.83 -23.93
C HIS A 146 23.57 -4.80 -23.31
N SER A 147 24.32 -3.73 -23.54
CA SER A 147 25.73 -3.57 -23.12
C SER A 147 25.91 -2.94 -21.74
N ALA A 148 24.87 -2.31 -21.16
CA ALA A 148 24.99 -1.49 -19.95
C ALA A 148 24.32 -2.09 -18.70
N SER A 149 23.51 -3.15 -18.84
CA SER A 149 22.74 -3.68 -17.71
C SER A 149 23.51 -4.73 -16.90
N VAL A 150 23.85 -4.39 -15.66
CA VAL A 150 24.42 -5.34 -14.67
C VAL A 150 23.39 -6.42 -14.28
N LEU A 151 22.10 -6.08 -14.37
CA LEU A 151 20.99 -7.00 -14.13
C LEU A 151 20.57 -7.72 -15.43
N PHE A 152 19.98 -8.91 -15.31
CA PHE A 152 19.44 -9.69 -16.43
C PHE A 152 20.45 -10.24 -17.43
N GLN A 153 21.73 -10.42 -17.08
CA GLN A 153 22.79 -10.92 -17.98
C GLN A 153 22.53 -12.32 -18.57
N ARG A 154 21.65 -13.10 -17.94
CA ARG A 154 21.35 -14.49 -18.30
C ARG A 154 19.83 -14.68 -18.37
N GLY A 155 19.39 -15.55 -19.28
CA GLY A 155 17.97 -15.88 -19.44
C GLY A 155 17.69 -16.44 -20.84
N HIS A 156 16.61 -17.20 -20.96
CA HIS A 156 16.12 -17.72 -22.23
C HIS A 156 14.72 -17.15 -22.47
N SER A 157 14.53 -16.46 -23.59
CA SER A 157 13.23 -15.94 -24.01
C SER A 157 12.32 -17.09 -24.43
N LYS A 158 11.11 -17.18 -23.87
CA LYS A 158 10.10 -18.17 -24.30
C LYS A 158 9.64 -17.93 -25.74
N ASP A 159 9.74 -16.69 -26.21
CA ASP A 159 9.37 -16.30 -27.58
C ASP A 159 10.51 -16.53 -28.58
N HIS A 160 11.58 -17.22 -28.17
CA HIS A 160 12.76 -17.53 -29.00
C HIS A 160 13.43 -16.26 -29.57
N ARG A 161 13.32 -15.14 -28.85
CA ARG A 161 13.95 -13.84 -29.16
C ARG A 161 15.17 -13.63 -28.27
N PRO A 162 16.39 -13.95 -28.72
CA PRO A 162 17.60 -13.86 -27.88
C PRO A 162 17.99 -12.41 -27.55
N ASP A 163 17.50 -11.45 -28.35
CA ASP A 163 17.58 -10.02 -28.10
C ASP A 163 16.65 -9.57 -26.96
N LEU A 164 15.55 -10.28 -26.72
CA LEU A 164 14.53 -9.86 -25.76
C LEU A 164 14.62 -10.67 -24.46
N ARG A 165 15.30 -10.11 -23.47
CA ARG A 165 15.38 -10.71 -22.13
C ARG A 165 14.01 -10.67 -21.45
N GLN A 166 13.66 -11.74 -20.75
CA GLN A 166 12.38 -11.87 -20.05
C GLN A 166 12.59 -12.09 -18.56
N LEU A 167 11.77 -11.41 -17.75
CA LEU A 167 11.56 -11.72 -16.35
C LEU A 167 10.32 -12.59 -16.23
N LYS A 168 10.43 -13.74 -15.55
CA LYS A 168 9.26 -14.54 -15.17
C LYS A 168 8.85 -14.17 -13.75
N ALA A 169 7.64 -13.64 -13.60
CA ALA A 169 6.99 -13.43 -12.31
C ALA A 169 6.02 -14.57 -12.04
N MET A 170 6.01 -15.06 -10.81
CA MET A 170 5.08 -16.09 -10.33
C MET A 170 4.25 -15.45 -9.23
N LEU A 171 2.92 -15.52 -9.35
CA LEU A 171 1.99 -15.13 -8.30
C LEU A 171 1.32 -16.38 -7.74
N ALA A 172 1.34 -16.54 -6.42
CA ALA A 172 0.56 -17.54 -5.72
C ALA A 172 -0.61 -16.84 -5.02
N ALA A 173 -1.84 -17.15 -5.42
CA ALA A 173 -3.04 -16.53 -4.86
C ALA A 173 -4.01 -17.60 -4.36
N LEU A 174 -4.73 -17.35 -3.26
CA LEU A 174 -5.84 -18.23 -2.87
C LEU A 174 -6.89 -18.23 -3.99
N ALA A 175 -7.40 -19.41 -4.34
CA ALA A 175 -8.46 -19.53 -5.33
C ALA A 175 -9.77 -19.01 -4.73
N LEU A 176 -10.01 -17.71 -4.88
CA LEU A 176 -11.28 -17.08 -4.53
C LEU A 176 -12.39 -17.60 -5.46
N LEU A 177 -13.62 -17.68 -4.96
CA LEU A 177 -14.80 -18.20 -5.66
C LEU A 177 -14.82 -17.76 -7.14
N GLY A 178 -14.57 -18.70 -8.06
CA GLY A 178 -14.61 -18.46 -9.51
C GLY A 178 -13.26 -18.28 -10.21
N CYS A 179 -12.14 -18.10 -9.49
CA CYS A 179 -10.80 -18.20 -10.07
C CYS A 179 -10.50 -19.67 -10.40
N MET A 180 -10.91 -20.09 -11.59
CA MET A 180 -10.47 -21.36 -12.16
C MET A 180 -8.96 -21.29 -12.34
N CYS A 181 -8.24 -22.05 -11.52
CA CYS A 181 -6.91 -22.48 -11.93
C CYS A 181 -7.11 -23.45 -13.10
N PRO A 182 -6.48 -23.20 -14.26
CA PRO A 182 -6.52 -24.12 -15.39
C PRO A 182 -5.95 -25.49 -15.03
#